data_AF-A0A9E5NVT5-F1
#
_entry.id   AF-A0A9E5NVT5-F1
#
_cell.length_a   1.000
_cell.length_b   1.000
_cell.length_c   1.000
_cell.angle_alpha   90.00
_cell.angle_beta   90.00
_cell.angle_gamma   90.00
#
_symmetry.space_group_name_H-M   'P 1'
#
loop_
_entity.id
_entity.type
_entity.pdbx_description
1 polymer ?
#
loop_
_entity_poly.entity_id
_entity_poly.type
_entity_poly.pdbx_seq_one_letter_code
_entity_poly.pdbx_strand_id
1 'polypeptide(L)'
;MSHIDEGTLHSYLDGEVSERQRTEIEGHLATCEQCQAKLEAAEVLSGRAAELLAELEPGAVQPPSWLEIEERAEARRRAEAQRLAAPRPVRLRPGLAWAASIALAFAVGWASQAYFFRTAASDFGARETVVGALDTDRSQAPELRQRGGAAPGEAQPRAARQEQSRASEPDMTAIQPRAKVTPEEEAATESAGRALEGAPAQRLRDDQPAELADELVVVEAPPAVAGIDVAREEAEPQAAVPVDRALPQPAAHAFEAQRTLAERRDAEAKSSGFVELPADDAALWLGKELRTLPELTLQRVEVGPGAGLEGAQPGLPAIRLVYEDAAGNEIILTQQWVGGVFEAFAETAPAMTVEPSGHRAYRWLDDQGYLLILEGDVSGDSLRALAERLR
;
A
#
# COMPACT_ATOMS: atom_id res chain seq x y z
N MET A 1 16.64 52.53 30.92
CA MET A 1 15.71 52.57 29.77
C MET A 1 15.64 51.16 29.22
N SER A 2 14.45 50.64 28.91
CA SER A 2 14.33 49.29 28.34
C SER A 2 14.84 49.33 26.90
N HIS A 3 15.74 48.42 26.53
CA HIS A 3 16.12 48.22 25.15
C HIS A 3 14.98 47.54 24.39
N ILE A 4 14.96 47.72 23.06
CA ILE A 4 14.07 46.96 22.18
C ILE A 4 14.50 45.49 22.22
N ASP A 5 13.52 44.58 22.26
CA ASP A 5 13.80 43.16 22.18
C ASP A 5 14.25 42.76 20.76
N GLU A 6 15.01 41.68 20.68
CA GLU A 6 15.60 41.23 19.40
C GLU A 6 14.52 40.86 18.36
N GLY A 7 13.39 40.28 18.81
CA GLY A 7 12.30 39.88 17.93
C GLY A 7 11.64 41.07 17.25
N THR A 8 11.34 42.12 18.01
CA THR A 8 10.79 43.38 17.47
C THR A 8 11.74 44.04 16.48
N LEU A 9 13.06 43.93 16.67
CA LEU A 9 14.05 44.47 15.75
C LEU A 9 14.06 43.71 14.41
N HIS A 10 13.93 42.38 14.43
CA HIS A 10 13.77 41.58 13.22
C HIS A 10 12.44 41.85 12.52
N SER A 11 11.31 41.92 13.24
CA SER A 11 10.03 42.30 12.64
C SER A 11 10.06 43.71 12.01
N TYR A 12 10.88 44.63 12.55
CA TYR A 12 11.12 45.93 11.94
C TYR A 12 11.86 45.80 10.59
N LEU A 13 12.91 44.97 10.53
CA LEU A 13 13.68 44.69 9.30
C LEU A 13 12.83 43.99 8.23
N ASP A 14 11.98 43.05 8.63
CA ASP A 14 11.08 42.32 7.73
C ASP A 14 9.89 43.17 7.26
N GLY A 15 9.69 44.35 7.85
CA GLY A 15 8.59 45.26 7.53
C GLY A 15 7.24 44.84 8.11
N GLU A 16 7.23 43.89 9.06
CA GLU A 16 6.03 43.32 9.68
C GLU A 16 5.47 44.17 10.84
N VAL A 17 6.13 45.27 11.21
CA VAL A 17 5.65 46.20 12.24
C VAL A 17 4.62 47.18 11.70
N SER A 18 3.61 47.52 12.52
CA SER A 18 2.65 48.58 12.19
C SER A 18 3.34 49.95 12.06
N GLU A 19 2.75 50.88 11.29
CA GLU A 19 3.30 52.23 11.09
C GLU A 19 3.53 52.99 12.40
N ARG A 20 2.63 52.79 13.38
CA ARG A 20 2.78 53.34 14.73
C ARG A 20 4.02 52.78 15.43
N GLN A 21 4.17 51.45 15.46
CA GLN A 21 5.33 50.80 16.08
C GLN A 21 6.63 51.19 15.38
N ARG A 22 6.62 51.30 14.05
CA ARG A 22 7.75 51.77 13.26
C ARG A 22 8.24 53.14 13.75
N THR A 23 7.33 54.09 13.94
CA THR A 23 7.65 55.44 14.44
C THR A 23 8.22 55.39 15.88
N GLU A 24 7.67 54.54 16.74
CA GLU A 24 8.16 54.36 18.12
C GLU A 24 9.58 53.76 18.15
N ILE A 25 9.84 52.75 17.30
CA ILE A 25 11.15 52.11 17.13
C ILE A 25 12.18 53.10 16.58
N GLU A 26 11.85 53.85 15.53
CA GLU A 26 12.72 54.88 14.94
C GLU A 26 13.08 55.97 15.95
N GLY A 27 12.12 56.42 16.76
CA GLY A 27 12.38 57.38 17.84
C GLY A 27 13.34 56.83 18.91
N HIS A 28 13.22 55.55 19.26
CA HIS A 28 14.14 54.91 20.19
C HIS A 28 15.54 54.72 19.57
N LEU A 29 15.61 54.23 18.33
CA LEU A 29 16.86 54.08 17.60
C LEU A 29 17.59 55.40 17.47
N ALA A 30 16.90 56.53 17.27
CA ALA A 30 17.53 57.85 17.21
C ALA A 30 18.24 58.27 18.52
N THR A 31 17.94 57.65 19.65
CA THR A 31 18.48 58.03 20.97
C THR A 31 19.33 56.95 21.65
N CYS A 32 19.28 55.70 21.18
CA CYS A 32 19.96 54.57 21.82
C CYS A 32 21.02 53.94 20.90
N GLU A 33 22.28 54.31 21.09
CA GLU A 33 23.44 53.79 20.33
C GLU A 33 23.56 52.25 20.39
N GLN A 34 23.21 51.64 21.53
CA GLN A 34 23.26 50.17 21.66
C GLN A 34 22.23 49.47 20.77
N CYS A 35 21.02 50.02 20.63
CA CYS A 35 20.01 49.45 19.74
C CYS A 35 20.35 49.71 18.26
N GLN A 36 21.01 50.83 17.94
CA GLN A 36 21.55 51.06 16.59
C GLN A 36 22.62 50.03 16.24
N ALA A 37 23.58 49.77 17.13
CA ALA A 37 24.64 48.78 16.89
C ALA A 37 24.08 47.37 16.69
N LYS A 38 22.99 47.02 17.39
CA LYS A 38 22.28 45.75 17.18
C LYS A 38 21.60 45.69 15.81
N LEU A 39 20.94 46.77 15.39
CA LEU A 39 20.28 46.84 14.09
C LEU A 39 21.29 46.65 12.95
N GLU A 40 22.42 47.35 13.01
CA GLU A 40 23.51 47.22 12.02
C GLU A 40 24.05 45.78 11.98
N ALA A 41 24.25 45.14 13.14
CA ALA A 41 24.69 43.74 13.20
C ALA A 41 23.67 42.78 12.57
N ALA A 42 22.37 43.00 12.81
CA ALA A 42 21.30 42.22 12.21
C ALA A 42 21.22 42.42 10.68
N GLU A 43 21.36 43.65 10.19
CA GLU A 43 21.40 43.96 8.74
C GLU A 43 22.57 43.25 8.04
N VAL A 44 23.77 43.27 8.64
CA VAL A 44 24.95 42.57 8.11
C VAL A 44 24.72 41.06 8.04
N LEU A 45 24.10 40.47 9.07
CA LEU A 45 23.79 39.05 9.11
C LEU A 45 22.76 38.67 8.04
N SER A 46 21.67 39.43 7.91
CA SER A 46 20.63 39.22 6.90
C SER A 46 21.19 39.36 5.48
N GLY A 47 22.07 40.34 5.24
CA GLY A 47 22.74 40.51 3.95
C GLY A 47 23.60 39.30 3.57
N ARG A 48 24.37 38.76 4.53
CA ARG A 48 25.18 37.55 4.30
C ARG A 48 24.32 36.30 4.07
N ALA A 49 23.20 36.17 4.77
CA ALA A 49 22.26 35.07 4.56
C ALA A 49 21.64 35.15 3.16
N ALA A 50 21.24 36.35 2.70
CA ALA A 50 20.73 36.56 1.35
C ALA A 50 21.76 36.23 0.27
N GLU A 51 23.04 36.59 0.47
CA GLU A 51 24.12 36.24 -0.45
C GLU A 51 24.32 34.72 -0.56
N LEU A 52 24.34 34.00 0.57
CA LEU A 52 24.44 32.54 0.59
C LEU A 52 23.23 31.86 -0.05
N LEU A 53 22.03 32.38 0.18
CA LEU A 53 20.82 31.88 -0.46
C LEU A 53 20.84 32.12 -1.97
N ALA A 54 21.32 33.27 -2.43
CA ALA A 54 21.48 33.56 -3.85
C ALA A 54 22.53 32.64 -4.52
N GLU A 55 23.57 32.22 -3.80
CA GLU A 55 24.55 31.23 -4.29
C GLU A 55 23.94 29.82 -4.37
N LEU A 56 23.08 29.46 -3.41
CA LEU A 56 22.38 28.17 -3.38
C LEU A 56 21.15 28.12 -4.29
N GLU A 57 20.61 29.26 -4.70
CA GLU A 57 19.42 29.33 -5.56
C GLU A 57 19.74 28.59 -6.86
N PRO A 58 19.15 27.40 -7.08
CA PRO A 58 19.48 26.59 -8.23
C PRO A 58 19.11 27.41 -9.46
N GLY A 59 20.13 27.86 -10.20
CA GLY A 59 19.97 28.86 -11.25
C GLY A 59 18.75 28.56 -12.10
N ALA A 60 17.89 29.56 -12.29
CA ALA A 60 16.52 29.44 -12.81
C ALA A 60 16.34 28.20 -13.69
N VAL A 61 15.88 27.12 -13.06
CA VAL A 61 15.57 25.89 -13.80
C VAL A 61 14.41 26.27 -14.69
N GLN A 62 14.69 26.52 -15.98
CA GLN A 62 13.61 26.77 -16.92
C GLN A 62 12.76 25.51 -16.93
N PRO A 63 11.50 25.58 -16.48
CA PRO A 63 10.64 24.42 -16.53
C PRO A 63 10.56 23.99 -18.00
N PRO A 64 10.65 22.68 -18.30
CA PRO A 64 10.52 22.22 -19.67
C PRO A 64 9.21 22.78 -20.23
N SER A 65 9.25 23.17 -21.49
CA SER A 65 8.06 23.66 -22.18
C SER A 65 6.97 22.59 -22.16
N TRP A 66 5.71 23.03 -22.19
CA TRP A 66 4.58 22.10 -22.22
C TRP A 66 4.69 21.07 -23.37
N LEU A 67 5.22 21.51 -24.51
CA LEU A 67 5.47 20.66 -25.67
C LEU A 67 6.49 19.55 -25.38
N GLU A 68 7.57 19.85 -24.66
CA GLU A 68 8.58 18.85 -24.26
C GLU A 68 8.01 17.84 -23.24
N ILE A 69 7.09 18.29 -22.38
CA ILE A 69 6.40 17.41 -21.44
C ILE A 69 5.49 16.45 -22.21
N GLU A 70 4.70 16.95 -23.18
CA GLU A 70 3.85 16.13 -24.04
C GLU A 70 4.66 15.14 -24.88
N GLU A 71 5.77 15.58 -25.49
CA GLU A 71 6.65 14.72 -26.28
C GLU A 71 7.27 13.62 -25.42
N ARG A 72 7.73 13.95 -24.20
CA ARG A 72 8.25 12.97 -23.26
C ARG A 72 7.18 11.96 -22.82
N ALA A 73 5.95 12.42 -22.61
CA ALA A 73 4.83 11.54 -22.28
C ALA A 73 4.46 10.60 -23.44
N GLU A 74 4.44 11.11 -24.68
CA GLU A 74 4.23 10.29 -25.87
C GLU A 74 5.34 9.27 -26.10
N ALA A 75 6.60 9.67 -25.91
CA ALA A 75 7.74 8.76 -26.00
C ALA A 75 7.62 7.60 -25.02
N ARG A 76 7.17 7.86 -23.77
CA ARG A 76 6.89 6.82 -22.77
C ARG A 76 5.76 5.89 -23.22
N ARG A 77 4.63 6.45 -23.70
CA ARG A 77 3.51 5.65 -24.24
C ARG A 77 3.93 4.75 -25.40
N ARG A 78 4.76 5.26 -26.32
CA ARG A 78 5.28 4.47 -27.45
C ARG A 78 6.22 3.35 -26.97
N ALA A 79 7.11 3.65 -26.03
CA ALA A 79 8.02 2.64 -25.48
C ALA A 79 7.25 1.52 -24.75
N GLU A 80 6.20 1.87 -24.02
CA GLU A 80 5.32 0.91 -23.36
C GLU A 80 4.53 0.06 -24.35
N ALA A 81 3.93 0.70 -25.37
CA ALA A 81 3.25 -0.02 -26.45
C ALA A 81 4.20 -0.99 -27.17
N GLN A 82 5.45 -0.60 -27.39
CA GLN A 82 6.48 -1.47 -27.97
C GLN A 82 6.82 -2.65 -27.04
N ARG A 83 6.90 -2.43 -25.72
CA ARG A 83 7.13 -3.52 -24.74
C ARG A 83 5.97 -4.53 -24.71
N LEU A 84 4.74 -4.05 -24.85
CA LEU A 84 3.55 -4.89 -24.90
C LEU A 84 3.41 -5.64 -26.24
N ALA A 85 3.80 -5.00 -27.35
CA ALA A 85 3.78 -5.60 -28.68
C ALA A 85 4.95 -6.55 -28.96
N ALA A 86 6.05 -6.41 -28.20
CA ALA A 86 7.19 -7.32 -28.33
C ALA A 86 6.73 -8.75 -27.99
N PRO A 87 6.94 -9.74 -28.89
CA PRO A 87 6.59 -11.12 -28.60
C PRO A 87 7.37 -11.54 -27.36
N ARG A 88 6.65 -11.83 -26.27
CA ARG A 88 7.26 -12.35 -25.05
C ARG A 88 8.08 -13.57 -25.48
N PRO A 89 9.41 -13.58 -25.26
CA PRO A 89 10.18 -14.77 -25.55
C PRO A 89 9.53 -15.89 -24.77
N VAL A 90 9.00 -16.89 -25.48
CA VAL A 90 8.40 -18.06 -24.88
C VAL A 90 9.54 -18.75 -24.14
N ARG A 91 9.73 -18.39 -22.87
CA ARG A 91 10.62 -19.11 -21.97
C ARG A 91 9.95 -20.46 -21.78
N LEU A 92 10.30 -21.39 -22.67
CA LEU A 92 9.97 -22.81 -22.52
C LEU A 92 10.37 -23.17 -21.10
N ARG A 93 9.37 -23.42 -20.25
CA ARG A 93 9.57 -23.73 -18.83
C ARG A 93 10.56 -24.91 -18.77
N PRO A 94 11.72 -24.78 -18.11
CA PRO A 94 12.75 -25.83 -18.10
C PRO A 94 12.23 -27.18 -17.59
N GLY A 95 11.13 -27.20 -16.84
CA GLY A 95 10.45 -28.43 -16.41
C GLY A 95 9.82 -29.27 -17.54
N LEU A 96 9.38 -28.67 -18.66
CA LEU A 96 8.80 -29.43 -19.77
C LEU A 96 9.85 -30.11 -20.64
N ALA A 97 11.06 -29.55 -20.72
CA ALA A 97 12.18 -30.18 -21.41
C ALA A 97 12.60 -31.50 -20.71
N TRP A 98 12.51 -31.55 -19.38
CA TRP A 98 12.82 -32.75 -18.62
C TRP A 98 11.74 -33.85 -18.80
N ALA A 99 10.47 -33.45 -18.81
CA ALA A 99 9.36 -34.38 -19.06
C ALA A 99 9.43 -35.01 -20.47
N ALA A 100 9.80 -34.23 -21.49
CA ALA A 100 10.00 -34.75 -22.85
C ALA A 100 11.15 -35.78 -22.92
N SER A 101 12.21 -35.55 -22.15
CA SER A 101 13.36 -36.46 -22.06
C SER A 101 12.96 -37.81 -21.43
N ILE A 102 12.15 -37.77 -20.37
CA ILE A 102 11.63 -38.97 -19.71
C ILE A 102 10.67 -39.72 -20.63
N ALA A 103 9.73 -39.02 -21.27
CA ALA A 103 8.79 -39.64 -22.22
C ALA A 103 9.52 -40.33 -23.38
N LEU A 104 10.58 -39.72 -23.91
CA LEU A 104 11.43 -40.32 -24.95
C LEU A 104 12.13 -41.58 -24.44
N ALA A 105 12.69 -41.54 -23.23
CA ALA A 105 13.36 -42.70 -22.62
C ALA A 105 12.39 -43.88 -22.40
N PHE A 106 11.15 -43.60 -21.94
CA PHE A 106 10.12 -44.62 -21.80
C PHE A 106 9.69 -45.20 -23.15
N ALA A 107 9.50 -44.36 -24.17
CA ALA A 107 9.13 -44.82 -25.50
C ALA A 107 10.21 -45.72 -26.13
N VAL A 108 11.49 -45.36 -25.98
CA VAL A 108 12.62 -46.17 -26.45
C VAL A 108 12.73 -47.47 -25.65
N GLY A 109 12.59 -47.42 -24.32
CA GLY A 109 12.58 -48.59 -23.47
C GLY A 109 11.50 -49.59 -23.85
N TRP A 110 10.26 -49.11 -24.03
CA TRP A 110 9.12 -49.94 -24.42
C TRP A 110 9.29 -50.57 -25.82
N ALA A 111 9.80 -49.81 -26.78
CA ALA A 111 10.11 -50.33 -28.12
C ALA A 111 11.20 -51.41 -28.09
N SER A 112 12.24 -51.24 -27.26
CA SER A 112 13.31 -52.23 -27.12
C SER A 112 12.80 -53.55 -26.51
N GLN A 113 11.92 -53.46 -25.50
CA GLN A 113 11.34 -54.61 -24.84
C GLN A 113 10.48 -55.44 -25.83
N ALA A 114 9.66 -54.77 -26.63
CA ALA A 114 8.88 -55.43 -27.69
C ALA A 114 9.77 -56.14 -28.72
N TYR A 115 10.95 -55.59 -29.01
CA TYR A 115 11.91 -56.21 -29.93
C TYR A 115 12.55 -57.48 -29.33
N PHE A 116 13.00 -57.43 -28.07
CA PHE A 116 13.64 -58.57 -27.39
C PHE A 116 12.69 -59.75 -27.17
N PHE A 117 11.43 -59.51 -26.80
CA PHE A 117 10.46 -60.60 -26.62
C PHE A 117 10.09 -61.29 -27.95
N ARG A 118 10.13 -60.55 -29.07
CA ARG A 118 9.84 -61.12 -30.38
C ARG A 118 10.96 -62.05 -30.88
N THR A 119 12.20 -61.75 -30.54
CA THR A 119 13.35 -62.61 -30.86
C THR A 119 13.49 -63.82 -29.93
N ALA A 120 13.08 -63.71 -28.67
CA ALA A 120 13.12 -64.84 -27.73
C ALA A 120 12.09 -65.93 -28.07
N ALA A 121 10.96 -65.56 -28.67
CA ALA A 121 9.93 -66.52 -29.09
C ALA A 121 10.34 -67.35 -30.32
N SER A 122 11.31 -66.91 -31.13
CA SER A 122 11.77 -67.66 -32.31
C SER A 122 12.81 -68.75 -32.00
N ASP A 123 13.47 -68.74 -30.84
CA ASP A 123 14.52 -69.73 -30.51
C ASP A 123 14.01 -70.93 -29.70
N PHE A 124 12.80 -70.87 -29.12
CA PHE A 124 12.22 -72.00 -28.37
C PHE A 124 11.40 -72.98 -29.22
N GLY A 125 11.34 -72.78 -30.55
CA GLY A 125 10.59 -73.64 -31.48
C GLY A 125 11.30 -74.91 -31.97
N ALA A 126 12.55 -75.16 -31.57
CA ALA A 126 13.37 -76.28 -32.10
C ALA A 126 13.91 -77.24 -31.04
N ARG A 127 13.15 -77.50 -29.96
CA ARG A 127 13.35 -78.70 -29.13
C ARG A 127 12.07 -79.50 -29.02
N GLU A 128 11.96 -80.40 -29.98
CA GLU A 128 11.08 -81.55 -30.06
C GLU A 128 11.24 -82.44 -28.81
N THR A 129 10.34 -82.29 -27.85
CA THR A 129 10.07 -83.32 -26.84
C THR A 129 8.80 -84.06 -27.24
N VAL A 130 9.01 -85.16 -27.95
CA VAL A 130 8.13 -86.33 -27.98
C VAL A 130 7.97 -86.82 -26.54
N VAL A 131 6.76 -86.79 -25.96
CA VAL A 131 6.18 -87.83 -25.09
C VAL A 131 4.72 -87.44 -24.79
N GLY A 132 3.79 -88.37 -25.08
CA GLY A 132 2.69 -88.66 -24.16
C GLY A 132 1.36 -87.99 -24.42
N ALA A 133 0.59 -88.56 -25.35
CA ALA A 133 -0.86 -88.48 -25.36
C ALA A 133 -1.46 -88.94 -24.02
N LEU A 134 -2.39 -88.18 -23.46
CA LEU A 134 -3.56 -88.74 -22.78
C LEU A 134 -4.72 -87.72 -22.86
N ASP A 135 -5.79 -88.21 -23.48
CA ASP A 135 -7.16 -87.72 -23.43
C ASP A 135 -7.60 -87.28 -22.03
N THR A 136 -8.25 -86.13 -21.93
CA THR A 136 -9.53 -86.06 -21.22
C THR A 136 -10.37 -84.88 -21.70
N ASP A 137 -11.28 -85.22 -22.60
CA ASP A 137 -12.62 -84.68 -22.78
C ASP A 137 -13.30 -84.23 -21.46
N ARG A 138 -13.71 -82.96 -21.36
CA ARG A 138 -15.02 -82.57 -20.77
C ARG A 138 -15.37 -81.09 -20.96
N SER A 139 -16.21 -80.85 -21.95
CA SER A 139 -17.54 -80.21 -21.82
C SER A 139 -17.78 -79.00 -20.89
N GLN A 140 -18.36 -77.97 -21.54
CA GLN A 140 -19.50 -77.12 -21.12
C GLN A 140 -19.24 -75.66 -20.71
N ALA A 141 -19.69 -74.78 -21.62
CA ALA A 141 -20.23 -73.45 -21.38
C ALA A 141 -21.48 -73.52 -20.46
N PRO A 142 -21.90 -72.39 -19.86
CA PRO A 142 -22.93 -71.63 -20.57
C PRO A 142 -22.82 -70.09 -20.47
N GLU A 143 -23.22 -69.50 -21.59
CA GLU A 143 -24.08 -68.33 -21.77
C GLU A 143 -24.90 -67.91 -20.53
N LEU A 144 -24.97 -66.60 -20.20
CA LEU A 144 -26.21 -65.91 -19.80
C LEU A 144 -26.04 -64.38 -19.61
N ARG A 145 -26.94 -63.67 -20.29
CA ARG A 145 -27.59 -62.38 -19.94
C ARG A 145 -26.98 -61.04 -20.38
N GLN A 146 -27.45 -60.67 -21.57
CA GLN A 146 -28.03 -59.36 -21.89
C GLN A 146 -29.15 -58.92 -20.92
N ARG A 147 -29.12 -57.65 -20.52
CA ARG A 147 -30.25 -56.77 -20.13
C ARG A 147 -29.67 -55.34 -20.29
N GLY A 148 -30.13 -54.42 -21.12
CA GLY A 148 -31.45 -54.16 -21.67
C GLY A 148 -31.88 -52.74 -21.25
N GLY A 149 -31.86 -51.77 -22.19
CA GLY A 149 -32.57 -50.46 -22.19
C GLY A 149 -32.22 -49.44 -21.08
N ALA A 150 -32.41 -48.12 -21.22
CA ALA A 150 -33.15 -47.38 -22.23
C ALA A 150 -32.60 -45.93 -22.40
N ALA A 151 -33.08 -45.30 -23.47
CA ALA A 151 -32.64 -44.08 -24.14
C ALA A 151 -33.03 -42.76 -23.40
N PRO A 152 -32.73 -41.58 -23.97
CA PRO A 152 -32.62 -40.29 -23.29
C PRO A 152 -33.94 -39.51 -23.26
N GLY A 153 -34.08 -38.62 -22.27
CA GLY A 153 -35.18 -37.66 -22.19
C GLY A 153 -34.70 -36.25 -22.50
N GLU A 154 -34.87 -35.83 -23.76
CA GLU A 154 -35.05 -34.42 -24.12
C GLU A 154 -36.47 -33.97 -23.74
N ALA A 155 -36.59 -32.83 -23.06
CA ALA A 155 -37.80 -31.99 -23.09
C ALA A 155 -37.44 -30.54 -22.70
N GLN A 156 -37.21 -29.70 -23.70
CA GLN A 156 -37.51 -28.25 -23.68
C GLN A 156 -39.04 -28.04 -23.92
N PRO A 157 -39.57 -26.80 -24.08
CA PRO A 157 -39.54 -25.60 -23.22
C PRO A 157 -40.98 -25.05 -22.98
N ARG A 158 -41.17 -24.10 -22.05
CA ARG A 158 -42.29 -23.12 -22.02
C ARG A 158 -41.97 -22.04 -20.97
N ALA A 159 -41.60 -20.83 -21.36
CA ALA A 159 -42.44 -19.72 -21.88
C ALA A 159 -43.17 -18.92 -20.77
N ALA A 160 -42.85 -17.63 -20.77
CA ALA A 160 -43.66 -16.47 -20.39
C ALA A 160 -44.05 -16.27 -18.93
N ARG A 161 -43.45 -15.23 -18.30
CA ARG A 161 -44.26 -14.08 -17.85
C ARG A 161 -43.43 -12.79 -17.82
N GLN A 162 -43.76 -11.94 -18.77
CA GLN A 162 -43.42 -10.52 -18.87
C GLN A 162 -44.66 -9.76 -18.38
N GLU A 163 -44.50 -8.85 -17.41
CA GLU A 163 -45.42 -7.79 -16.92
C GLU A 163 -44.82 -7.34 -15.56
N GLN A 164 -44.63 -6.09 -15.18
CA GLN A 164 -45.09 -4.82 -15.72
C GLN A 164 -44.32 -3.69 -15.02
N SER A 165 -44.08 -2.64 -15.79
CA SER A 165 -43.56 -1.34 -15.43
C SER A 165 -44.49 -0.58 -14.47
N ARG A 166 -43.93 0.09 -13.47
CA ARG A 166 -44.45 1.32 -12.83
C ARG A 166 -43.27 1.96 -12.07
N ALA A 167 -42.61 2.98 -12.62
CA ALA A 167 -43.04 4.38 -12.52
C ALA A 167 -43.37 4.78 -11.08
N SER A 168 -42.41 5.36 -10.39
CA SER A 168 -42.62 6.24 -9.23
C SER A 168 -41.50 7.26 -9.22
N GLU A 169 -41.81 8.41 -9.83
CA GLU A 169 -41.21 9.70 -9.50
C GLU A 169 -41.39 9.96 -8.00
N PRO A 170 -40.37 10.46 -7.28
CA PRO A 170 -40.59 11.30 -6.12
C PRO A 170 -40.68 12.75 -6.57
N ASP A 171 -41.89 13.25 -6.39
CA ASP A 171 -42.36 14.61 -6.56
C ASP A 171 -41.52 15.61 -5.77
N MET A 172 -41.20 16.70 -6.47
CA MET A 172 -40.67 17.93 -5.92
C MET A 172 -41.79 18.64 -5.16
N THR A 173 -41.68 18.79 -3.84
CA THR A 173 -42.34 19.93 -3.19
C THR A 173 -41.70 20.36 -1.88
N ALA A 174 -41.74 21.69 -1.69
CA ALA A 174 -41.67 22.45 -0.45
C ALA A 174 -40.29 22.99 -0.03
N ILE A 175 -39.85 23.98 -0.82
CA ILE A 175 -39.16 25.16 -0.29
C ILE A 175 -40.08 25.85 0.72
N GLN A 176 -39.67 25.94 1.99
CA GLN A 176 -40.18 26.95 2.93
C GLN A 176 -39.04 27.84 3.43
N PRO A 177 -39.23 29.17 3.49
CA PRO A 177 -38.22 30.11 3.93
C PRO A 177 -38.22 30.20 5.47
N ARG A 178 -37.07 29.93 6.10
CA ARG A 178 -36.89 30.18 7.53
C ARG A 178 -35.95 31.36 7.77
N ALA A 179 -36.59 32.45 8.19
CA ALA A 179 -36.18 33.39 9.22
C ALA A 179 -34.72 33.90 9.25
N LYS A 180 -34.60 35.19 8.94
CA LYS A 180 -33.60 36.11 9.52
C LYS A 180 -33.45 35.86 11.03
N VAL A 181 -32.24 35.59 11.47
CA VAL A 181 -31.81 35.78 12.86
C VAL A 181 -30.54 36.64 12.80
N THR A 182 -30.71 37.93 13.09
CA THR A 182 -29.69 38.79 13.68
C THR A 182 -29.42 38.31 15.11
N PRO A 183 -28.16 38.41 15.57
CA PRO A 183 -27.94 39.32 16.69
C PRO A 183 -26.69 40.19 16.50
N GLU A 184 -26.96 41.47 16.61
CA GLU A 184 -26.08 42.57 16.97
C GLU A 184 -25.91 42.57 18.50
N GLU A 185 -24.72 42.96 18.97
CA GLU A 185 -24.39 43.38 20.36
C GLU A 185 -24.52 42.31 21.48
N GLU A 186 -23.72 42.25 22.54
CA GLU A 186 -22.78 43.19 23.15
C GLU A 186 -21.91 42.42 24.16
N ALA A 187 -20.67 42.88 24.33
CA ALA A 187 -19.93 43.08 25.58
C ALA A 187 -19.77 41.99 26.68
N ALA A 188 -18.53 42.00 27.19
CA ALA A 188 -18.10 41.74 28.56
C ALA A 188 -17.87 40.27 29.00
N THR A 189 -16.60 39.85 29.00
CA THR A 189 -16.01 39.26 30.21
C THR A 189 -14.49 39.44 30.21
N GLU A 190 -14.12 40.58 30.77
CA GLU A 190 -12.85 40.84 31.43
C GLU A 190 -12.74 39.95 32.70
N SER A 191 -11.51 39.62 33.10
CA SER A 191 -11.11 39.07 34.41
C SER A 191 -11.14 37.54 34.61
N ALA A 192 -9.98 36.92 34.40
CA ALA A 192 -9.44 35.90 35.30
C ALA A 192 -7.93 35.75 35.13
N GLY A 193 -7.18 36.71 35.67
CA GLY A 193 -5.78 36.46 36.04
C GLY A 193 -5.73 35.81 37.42
N ARG A 194 -5.08 34.64 37.54
CA ARG A 194 -4.20 34.35 38.68
C ARG A 194 -3.40 33.05 38.52
N ALA A 195 -2.12 33.22 38.76
CA ALA A 195 -1.23 32.34 39.51
C ALA A 195 -0.84 31.00 38.88
N LEU A 196 0.33 30.98 38.24
CA LEU A 196 1.35 29.96 38.53
C LEU A 196 2.72 30.66 38.61
N GLU A 197 3.08 31.00 39.85
CA GLU A 197 4.44 31.31 40.28
C GLU A 197 5.28 30.03 40.30
N GLY A 198 6.53 30.13 39.87
CA GLY A 198 7.65 29.40 40.48
C GLY A 198 8.12 28.12 39.79
N ALA A 199 9.09 28.24 38.89
CA ALA A 199 10.11 27.21 38.67
C ALA A 199 11.48 27.89 38.48
N PRO A 200 12.52 27.51 39.24
CA PRO A 200 13.76 28.27 39.34
C PRO A 200 14.72 28.00 38.18
N ALA A 201 15.38 29.08 37.75
CA ALA A 201 16.54 29.10 36.88
C ALA A 201 17.68 28.22 37.43
N GLN A 202 18.05 27.19 36.67
CA GLN A 202 19.33 26.51 36.85
C GLN A 202 20.44 27.39 36.24
N ARG A 203 21.35 27.78 37.13
CA ARG A 203 22.59 28.50 36.84
C ARG A 203 23.57 27.62 36.07
N LEU A 204 24.25 28.28 35.13
CA LEU A 204 25.68 28.21 34.82
C LEU A 204 26.42 26.91 35.16
N ARG A 205 26.99 26.31 34.12
CA ARG A 205 28.40 25.89 34.13
C ARG A 205 28.94 25.79 32.69
N ASP A 206 29.48 26.90 32.22
CA ASP A 206 30.64 26.89 31.33
C ASP A 206 31.88 26.62 32.19
N ASP A 207 32.66 25.60 31.82
CA ASP A 207 34.12 25.53 31.95
C ASP A 207 34.59 24.08 31.70
N GLN A 208 35.05 23.79 30.49
CA GLN A 208 36.14 22.84 30.29
C GLN A 208 36.77 22.99 28.90
N PRO A 209 38.07 23.39 28.83
CA PRO A 209 38.85 23.23 27.62
C PRO A 209 39.72 21.96 27.67
N ALA A 210 39.88 21.38 26.48
CA ALA A 210 41.06 20.70 25.96
C ALA A 210 41.39 19.25 26.38
N GLU A 211 41.75 18.52 25.33
CA GLU A 211 42.64 17.35 25.23
C GLU A 211 42.09 15.93 25.39
N LEU A 212 42.67 15.07 24.54
CA LEU A 212 42.63 13.61 24.43
C LEU A 212 41.49 13.08 23.55
N ALA A 213 41.71 12.17 22.60
CA ALA A 213 42.89 11.62 21.97
C ALA A 213 42.36 10.85 20.75
N ASP A 214 43.19 10.74 19.73
CA ASP A 214 43.03 9.90 18.55
C ASP A 214 42.95 8.41 18.98
N GLU A 215 41.74 7.83 19.04
CA GLU A 215 41.54 6.39 19.30
C GLU A 215 40.95 5.74 18.03
N LEU A 216 41.87 5.27 17.19
CA LEU A 216 41.63 4.34 16.10
C LEU A 216 40.96 3.06 16.65
N VAL A 217 39.64 2.97 16.49
CA VAL A 217 38.91 1.72 16.66
C VAL A 217 39.18 0.81 15.46
N VAL A 218 40.08 -0.14 15.67
CA VAL A 218 40.29 -1.30 14.79
C VAL A 218 39.03 -2.17 14.85
N VAL A 219 38.30 -2.23 13.73
CA VAL A 219 37.18 -3.16 13.54
C VAL A 219 37.78 -4.55 13.29
N GLU A 220 37.85 -5.39 14.33
CA GLU A 220 38.14 -6.81 14.19
C GLU A 220 36.93 -7.54 13.57
N ALA A 221 37.21 -8.30 12.51
CA ALA A 221 36.25 -9.15 11.82
C ALA A 221 35.81 -10.33 12.71
N PRO A 222 34.52 -10.73 12.69
CA PRO A 222 34.05 -11.88 13.44
C PRO A 222 34.60 -13.21 12.86
N PRO A 223 35.00 -14.18 13.70
CA PRO A 223 35.45 -15.48 13.24
C PRO A 223 34.30 -16.33 12.69
N ALA A 224 34.63 -17.10 11.66
CA ALA A 224 33.78 -18.12 11.06
C ALA A 224 33.34 -19.16 12.10
N VAL A 225 32.04 -19.29 12.31
CA VAL A 225 31.46 -20.35 13.13
C VAL A 225 31.32 -21.61 12.28
N ALA A 226 32.12 -22.61 12.63
CA ALA A 226 32.07 -23.95 12.10
C ALA A 226 30.92 -24.77 12.73
N GLY A 227 30.30 -25.58 11.89
CA GLY A 227 29.65 -26.88 12.19
C GLY A 227 28.90 -27.05 13.51
N ILE A 228 27.57 -27.04 13.43
CA ILE A 228 26.72 -27.74 14.41
C ILE A 228 26.17 -28.98 13.73
N ASP A 229 26.63 -30.14 14.21
CA ASP A 229 26.14 -31.47 13.89
C ASP A 229 24.67 -31.63 14.29
N VAL A 230 23.86 -32.07 13.32
CA VAL A 230 22.45 -32.42 13.51
C VAL A 230 22.37 -33.81 14.14
N ALA A 231 22.10 -33.86 15.45
CA ALA A 231 21.71 -35.09 16.13
C ALA A 231 20.29 -35.48 15.69
N ARG A 232 20.22 -36.60 14.98
CA ARG A 232 19.00 -37.28 14.53
C ARG A 232 18.45 -38.12 15.69
N GLU A 233 17.49 -37.57 16.44
CA GLU A 233 16.66 -38.35 17.36
C GLU A 233 15.60 -39.13 16.58
N GLU A 234 15.66 -40.45 16.67
CA GLU A 234 14.66 -41.39 16.20
C GLU A 234 13.45 -41.34 17.13
N ALA A 235 12.32 -40.82 16.65
CA ALA A 235 11.04 -40.88 17.34
C ALA A 235 10.22 -42.08 16.82
N GLU A 236 9.88 -42.98 17.73
CA GLU A 236 9.00 -44.13 17.55
C GLU A 236 7.58 -43.74 17.08
N PRO A 237 6.91 -44.58 16.26
CA PRO A 237 5.56 -44.33 15.80
C PRO A 237 4.53 -44.71 16.88
N GLN A 238 3.87 -43.72 17.47
CA GLN A 238 2.67 -43.95 18.29
C GLN A 238 1.44 -44.20 17.40
N ALA A 239 0.75 -45.29 17.72
CA ALA A 239 -0.44 -45.78 17.04
C ALA A 239 -1.60 -44.76 17.07
N ALA A 240 -2.16 -44.48 15.90
CA ALA A 240 -3.34 -43.65 15.71
C ALA A 240 -4.60 -44.35 16.25
N VAL A 241 -5.30 -43.66 17.16
CA VAL A 241 -6.69 -43.95 17.55
C VAL A 241 -7.61 -43.29 16.53
N PRO A 242 -8.59 -44.00 15.94
CA PRO A 242 -9.54 -43.41 15.02
C PRO A 242 -10.57 -42.60 15.81
N VAL A 243 -10.46 -41.27 15.79
CA VAL A 243 -11.51 -40.36 16.26
C VAL A 243 -12.33 -39.93 15.06
N ASP A 244 -13.45 -40.61 14.86
CA ASP A 244 -14.47 -40.29 13.88
C ASP A 244 -15.25 -39.06 14.38
N ARG A 245 -14.76 -37.86 14.02
CA ARG A 245 -15.43 -36.59 14.31
C ARG A 245 -15.57 -35.82 13.01
N ALA A 246 -16.77 -35.90 12.43
CA ALA A 246 -17.17 -35.11 11.28
C ALA A 246 -16.97 -33.62 11.59
N LEU A 247 -15.91 -33.03 11.04
CA LEU A 247 -15.72 -31.59 11.03
C LEU A 247 -16.77 -30.98 10.09
N PRO A 248 -17.49 -29.93 10.51
CA PRO A 248 -18.38 -29.21 9.62
C PRO A 248 -17.54 -28.65 8.48
N GLN A 249 -17.90 -29.00 7.23
CA GLN A 249 -17.29 -28.41 6.06
C GLN A 249 -17.49 -26.88 6.13
N PRO A 250 -16.42 -26.06 6.07
CA PRO A 250 -16.59 -24.62 5.94
C PRO A 250 -17.39 -24.37 4.66
N ALA A 251 -18.50 -23.66 4.79
CA ALA A 251 -19.44 -23.43 3.70
C ALA A 251 -18.71 -22.79 2.52
N ALA A 252 -18.67 -23.49 1.38
CA ALA A 252 -18.07 -23.03 0.13
C ALA A 252 -18.55 -21.62 -0.31
N HIS A 253 -19.71 -21.20 0.19
CA HIS A 253 -20.29 -19.87 -0.03
C HIS A 253 -19.49 -18.71 0.58
N ALA A 254 -18.74 -18.91 1.68
CA ALA A 254 -17.95 -17.83 2.28
C ALA A 254 -16.71 -17.48 1.42
N PHE A 255 -16.07 -18.50 0.84
CA PHE A 255 -14.91 -18.33 -0.03
C PHE A 255 -15.29 -17.69 -1.39
N GLU A 256 -16.49 -18.02 -1.90
CA GLU A 256 -17.00 -17.48 -3.17
C GLU A 256 -17.44 -16.01 -3.04
N ALA A 257 -17.96 -15.61 -1.87
CA ALA A 257 -18.27 -14.21 -1.54
C ALA A 257 -17.01 -13.35 -1.39
N GLN A 258 -15.96 -13.86 -0.73
CA GLN A 258 -14.68 -13.15 -0.61
C GLN A 258 -13.99 -12.97 -1.96
N ARG A 259 -14.03 -14.00 -2.82
CA ARG A 259 -13.43 -13.95 -4.15
C ARG A 259 -14.13 -12.96 -5.09
N THR A 260 -15.45 -12.88 -5.04
CA THR A 260 -16.21 -11.91 -5.86
C THR A 260 -16.01 -10.46 -5.41
N LEU A 261 -15.74 -10.23 -4.12
CA LEU A 261 -15.33 -8.92 -3.59
C LEU A 261 -13.93 -8.53 -4.08
N ALA A 262 -12.96 -9.44 -4.00
CA ALA A 262 -11.60 -9.22 -4.51
C ALA A 262 -11.58 -8.95 -6.02
N GLU A 263 -12.31 -9.75 -6.82
CA GLU A 263 -12.42 -9.56 -8.28
C GLU A 263 -13.11 -8.23 -8.67
N ARG A 264 -14.11 -7.78 -7.88
CA ARG A 264 -14.74 -6.46 -8.07
C ARG A 264 -13.81 -5.31 -7.71
N ARG A 265 -13.03 -5.43 -6.63
CA ARG A 265 -12.06 -4.42 -6.20
C ARG A 265 -10.88 -4.31 -7.15
N ASP A 266 -10.38 -5.41 -7.70
CA ASP A 266 -9.37 -5.40 -8.77
C ASP A 266 -9.87 -4.71 -10.04
N ALA A 267 -11.16 -4.84 -10.36
CA ALA A 267 -11.80 -4.13 -11.47
C ALA A 267 -11.97 -2.64 -11.16
N GLU A 268 -12.28 -2.29 -9.91
CA GLU A 268 -12.43 -0.91 -9.44
C GLU A 268 -11.08 -0.17 -9.38
N ALA A 269 -10.02 -0.83 -8.90
CA ALA A 269 -8.63 -0.34 -8.94
C ALA A 269 -8.13 -0.10 -10.37
N LYS A 270 -8.51 -0.98 -11.31
CA LYS A 270 -8.25 -0.75 -12.75
C LYS A 270 -9.06 0.41 -13.33
N SER A 271 -10.20 0.74 -12.75
CA SER A 271 -11.06 1.85 -13.21
C SER A 271 -10.64 3.20 -12.64
N SER A 272 -9.96 3.23 -11.49
CA SER A 272 -9.55 4.45 -10.80
C SER A 272 -8.22 5.04 -11.31
N GLY A 273 -7.53 4.37 -12.23
CA GLY A 273 -6.28 4.86 -12.81
C GLY A 273 -5.06 4.75 -11.88
N PHE A 274 -5.15 3.90 -10.85
CA PHE A 274 -4.04 3.61 -9.96
C PHE A 274 -3.08 2.57 -10.57
N VAL A 275 -1.78 2.79 -10.38
CA VAL A 275 -0.72 1.91 -10.87
C VAL A 275 0.09 1.39 -9.69
N GLU A 276 0.31 0.09 -9.63
CA GLU A 276 1.15 -0.53 -8.61
C GLU A 276 2.63 -0.14 -8.83
N LEU A 277 3.27 0.34 -7.76
CA LEU A 277 4.68 0.77 -7.76
C LEU A 277 5.39 0.25 -6.52
N PRO A 278 6.72 0.02 -6.58
CA PRO A 278 7.54 -0.16 -5.38
C PRO A 278 7.38 1.00 -4.40
N ALA A 279 7.48 0.74 -3.10
CA ALA A 279 7.34 1.76 -2.06
C ALA A 279 8.33 2.93 -2.22
N ASP A 280 9.58 2.63 -2.58
CA ASP A 280 10.61 3.66 -2.80
C ASP A 280 10.25 4.60 -3.97
N ASP A 281 9.69 4.04 -5.05
CA ASP A 281 9.24 4.83 -6.21
C ASP A 281 8.00 5.68 -5.86
N ALA A 282 7.10 5.13 -5.04
CA ALA A 282 5.94 5.87 -4.55
C ALA A 282 6.37 7.04 -3.63
N ALA A 283 7.39 6.87 -2.79
CA ALA A 283 7.92 7.95 -1.94
C ALA A 283 8.44 9.12 -2.80
N LEU A 284 9.13 8.81 -3.91
CA LEU A 284 9.58 9.83 -4.87
C LEU A 284 8.42 10.60 -5.50
N TRP A 285 7.28 9.94 -5.74
CA TRP A 285 6.08 10.60 -6.26
C TRP A 285 5.44 11.56 -5.26
N LEU A 286 5.48 11.22 -3.96
CA LEU A 286 4.99 12.10 -2.91
C LEU A 286 5.92 13.29 -2.65
N GLY A 287 7.21 13.15 -3.00
CA GLY A 287 8.27 14.08 -2.62
C GLY A 287 8.60 14.06 -1.13
N LYS A 288 8.11 13.04 -0.40
CA LYS A 288 8.25 12.87 1.05
C LYS A 288 8.23 11.38 1.41
N GLU A 289 8.63 11.04 2.64
CA GLU A 289 8.57 9.68 3.14
C GLU A 289 7.12 9.17 3.22
N LEU A 290 6.90 7.89 2.95
CA LEU A 290 5.55 7.31 3.07
C LEU A 290 5.23 7.10 4.54
N ARG A 291 3.99 7.39 4.93
CA ARG A 291 3.50 7.00 6.23
C ARG A 291 3.16 5.53 6.24
N THR A 292 3.62 4.82 7.27
CA THR A 292 3.46 3.36 7.33
C THR A 292 2.83 2.86 8.63
N LEU A 293 2.21 1.68 8.54
CA LEU A 293 1.65 0.94 9.67
C LEU A 293 2.49 -0.32 9.89
N PRO A 294 3.53 -0.27 10.74
CA PRO A 294 4.51 -1.36 10.86
C PRO A 294 3.93 -2.65 11.47
N GLU A 295 2.76 -2.58 12.10
CA GLU A 295 2.08 -3.74 12.69
C GLU A 295 1.26 -4.53 11.66
N LEU A 296 1.05 -3.98 10.46
CA LEU A 296 0.30 -4.63 9.39
C LEU A 296 1.24 -5.09 8.28
N THR A 297 0.83 -6.12 7.55
CA THR A 297 1.62 -6.62 6.42
C THR A 297 1.30 -5.80 5.18
N LEU A 298 2.27 -5.03 4.67
CA LEU A 298 2.10 -4.28 3.43
C LEU A 298 2.06 -5.25 2.24
N GLN A 299 0.92 -5.29 1.54
CA GLN A 299 0.72 -6.16 0.38
C GLN A 299 1.15 -5.48 -0.92
N ARG A 300 0.73 -4.23 -1.13
CA ARG A 300 1.04 -3.47 -2.35
C ARG A 300 0.95 -1.97 -2.12
N VAL A 301 1.61 -1.21 -3.00
CA VAL A 301 1.54 0.26 -3.03
C VAL A 301 1.05 0.69 -4.40
N GLU A 302 0.03 1.53 -4.42
CA GLU A 302 -0.60 2.03 -5.63
C GLU A 302 -0.48 3.55 -5.69
N VAL A 303 -0.23 4.11 -6.87
CA VAL A 303 -0.15 5.55 -7.09
C VAL A 303 -1.13 5.95 -8.18
N GLY A 304 -1.90 7.01 -7.95
CA GLY A 304 -2.93 7.46 -8.87
C GLY A 304 -3.38 8.90 -8.62
N PRO A 305 -4.32 9.42 -9.43
CA PRO A 305 -4.85 10.76 -9.24
C PRO A 305 -5.78 10.85 -8.03
N GLY A 306 -5.65 11.89 -7.21
CA GLY A 306 -6.54 12.14 -6.07
C GLY A 306 -8.00 12.40 -6.46
N ALA A 307 -8.27 12.75 -7.72
CA ALA A 307 -9.64 13.01 -8.21
C ALA A 307 -10.56 11.77 -8.15
N GLY A 308 -10.01 10.57 -8.02
CA GLY A 308 -10.77 9.33 -7.91
C GLY A 308 -11.04 8.88 -6.47
N LEU A 309 -10.58 9.62 -5.46
CA LEU A 309 -10.70 9.22 -4.05
C LEU A 309 -11.61 10.18 -3.30
N GLU A 310 -12.56 9.64 -2.55
CA GLU A 310 -13.48 10.46 -1.77
C GLU A 310 -12.73 11.21 -0.66
N GLY A 311 -12.88 12.53 -0.62
CA GLY A 311 -12.24 13.37 0.37
C GLY A 311 -10.76 13.70 0.11
N ALA A 312 -10.18 13.18 -0.98
CA ALA A 312 -8.86 13.57 -1.48
C ALA A 312 -8.91 14.87 -2.29
N GLN A 313 -7.78 15.58 -2.41
CA GLN A 313 -7.68 16.78 -3.22
C GLN A 313 -7.57 16.42 -4.71
N PRO A 314 -8.50 16.88 -5.55
CA PRO A 314 -8.39 16.71 -6.98
C PRO A 314 -7.18 17.49 -7.51
N GLY A 315 -6.39 16.87 -8.38
CA GLY A 315 -5.20 17.47 -8.98
C GLY A 315 -3.88 17.15 -8.27
N LEU A 316 -3.92 16.61 -7.05
CA LEU A 316 -2.73 16.08 -6.39
C LEU A 316 -2.63 14.56 -6.59
N PRO A 317 -1.41 14.00 -6.68
CA PRO A 317 -1.22 12.56 -6.64
C PRO A 317 -1.66 12.00 -5.28
N ALA A 318 -2.20 10.80 -5.29
CA ALA A 318 -2.53 10.04 -4.10
C ALA A 318 -1.80 8.70 -4.14
N ILE A 319 -1.34 8.27 -2.96
CA ILE A 319 -0.68 6.99 -2.78
C ILE A 319 -1.54 6.15 -1.86
N ARG A 320 -1.85 4.93 -2.27
CA ARG A 320 -2.57 3.94 -1.45
C ARG A 320 -1.60 2.86 -1.04
N LEU A 321 -1.47 2.67 0.26
CA LEU A 321 -0.76 1.55 0.85
C LEU A 321 -1.81 0.54 1.29
N VAL A 322 -1.79 -0.64 0.67
CA VAL A 322 -2.76 -1.69 0.96
C VAL A 322 -2.11 -2.69 1.90
N TYR A 323 -2.70 -2.81 3.08
CA TYR A 323 -2.25 -3.69 4.15
C TYR A 323 -3.22 -4.84 4.37
N GLU A 324 -2.71 -5.90 4.97
CA GLU A 324 -3.50 -7.00 5.51
C GLU A 324 -3.25 -7.12 7.01
N ASP A 325 -4.33 -7.22 7.80
CA ASP A 325 -4.26 -7.47 9.23
C ASP A 325 -4.09 -8.97 9.55
N ALA A 326 -3.92 -9.30 10.83
CA ALA A 326 -3.75 -10.69 11.27
C ALA A 326 -4.99 -11.58 11.05
N ALA A 327 -6.16 -10.99 10.79
CA ALA A 327 -7.41 -11.69 10.50
C ALA A 327 -7.67 -11.81 8.99
N GLY A 328 -6.78 -11.30 8.13
CA GLY A 328 -6.92 -11.29 6.69
C GLY A 328 -7.81 -10.17 6.15
N ASN A 329 -8.13 -9.16 6.97
CA ASN A 329 -8.88 -7.98 6.51
C ASN A 329 -7.93 -7.01 5.80
N GLU A 330 -8.39 -6.48 4.68
CA GLU A 330 -7.68 -5.45 3.92
C GLU A 330 -7.91 -4.08 4.57
N ILE A 331 -6.81 -3.36 4.84
CA ILE A 331 -6.81 -1.99 5.37
C ILE A 331 -6.05 -1.13 4.37
N ILE A 332 -6.67 -0.04 3.92
CA ILE A 332 -6.11 0.84 2.90
C ILE A 332 -5.77 2.18 3.54
N LEU A 333 -4.51 2.57 3.47
CA LEU A 333 -4.05 3.90 3.85
C LEU A 333 -3.83 4.72 2.59
N THR A 334 -4.69 5.68 2.34
CA THR A 334 -4.49 6.71 1.32
C THR A 334 -3.76 7.88 1.95
N GLN A 335 -2.73 8.38 1.27
CA GLN A 335 -2.00 9.57 1.67
C GLN A 335 -1.80 10.54 0.50
N GLN A 336 -1.94 11.83 0.79
CA GLN A 336 -1.64 12.93 -0.11
C GLN A 336 -0.86 14.00 0.64
N TRP A 337 0.21 14.49 0.03
CA TRP A 337 0.93 15.64 0.57
C TRP A 337 0.27 16.93 0.06
N VAL A 338 -0.45 17.62 0.94
CA VAL A 338 -1.15 18.88 0.61
C VAL A 338 -0.29 20.12 0.88
N GLY A 339 0.88 19.95 1.51
CA GLY A 339 1.85 21.00 1.75
C GLY A 339 1.28 22.20 2.51
N GLY A 340 1.71 23.41 2.13
CA GLY A 340 1.30 24.67 2.76
C GLY A 340 -0.14 25.10 2.51
N VAL A 341 -0.96 24.31 1.81
CA VAL A 341 -2.40 24.59 1.59
C VAL A 341 -3.24 24.16 2.82
N PHE A 342 -2.61 24.08 3.99
CA PHE A 342 -3.13 23.51 5.23
C PHE A 342 -4.42 24.20 5.73
N GLU A 343 -4.51 25.53 5.61
CA GLU A 343 -5.61 26.32 6.16
C GLU A 343 -6.97 25.97 5.57
N ALA A 344 -7.03 25.57 4.30
CA ALA A 344 -8.29 25.21 3.65
C ALA A 344 -8.89 23.89 4.18
N PHE A 345 -8.09 23.05 4.86
CA PHE A 345 -8.48 21.69 5.24
C PHE A 345 -8.55 21.47 6.76
N ALA A 346 -8.00 22.38 7.55
CA ALA A 346 -8.06 22.30 9.01
C ALA A 346 -9.51 22.24 9.55
N GLU A 347 -10.49 22.83 8.83
CA GLU A 347 -11.90 22.81 9.25
C GLU A 347 -12.60 21.46 9.05
N THR A 348 -12.01 20.52 8.29
CA THR A 348 -12.67 19.27 7.86
C THR A 348 -12.05 17.97 8.40
N ALA A 349 -11.06 18.08 9.29
CA ALA A 349 -10.38 16.96 9.94
C ALA A 349 -10.35 17.13 11.48
N PRO A 350 -10.46 16.05 12.27
CA PRO A 350 -10.67 14.65 11.89
C PRO A 350 -12.15 14.31 11.62
N ALA A 351 -12.41 13.47 10.62
CA ALA A 351 -13.76 13.02 10.27
C ALA A 351 -13.81 11.49 10.13
N MET A 352 -14.90 10.89 10.62
CA MET A 352 -15.21 9.48 10.43
C MET A 352 -16.44 9.37 9.51
N THR A 353 -16.31 8.67 8.40
CA THR A 353 -17.41 8.37 7.49
C THR A 353 -17.73 6.88 7.53
N VAL A 354 -19.01 6.55 7.42
CA VAL A 354 -19.51 5.18 7.39
C VAL A 354 -20.35 5.05 6.13
N GLU A 355 -19.90 4.21 5.21
CA GLU A 355 -20.65 3.91 4.01
C GLU A 355 -21.83 2.96 4.31
N PRO A 356 -22.89 2.97 3.48
CA PRO A 356 -23.97 1.99 3.57
C PRO A 356 -23.50 0.54 3.43
N SER A 357 -22.34 0.32 2.80
CA SER A 357 -21.66 -0.98 2.67
C SER A 357 -21.17 -1.55 4.01
N GLY A 358 -21.09 -0.72 5.06
CA GLY A 358 -20.42 -1.03 6.32
C GLY A 358 -18.95 -0.65 6.32
N HIS A 359 -18.38 -0.29 5.17
CA HIS A 359 -17.01 0.20 5.06
C HIS A 359 -16.87 1.53 5.81
N ARG A 360 -15.75 1.68 6.52
CA ARG A 360 -15.49 2.87 7.33
C ARG A 360 -14.21 3.52 6.84
N ALA A 361 -14.22 4.85 6.81
CA ALA A 361 -13.06 5.65 6.51
C ALA A 361 -12.82 6.66 7.64
N TYR A 362 -11.57 6.74 8.09
CA TYR A 362 -11.12 7.72 9.05
C TYR A 362 -10.16 8.68 8.36
N ARG A 363 -10.52 9.96 8.28
CA ARG A 363 -9.76 11.00 7.60
C ARG A 363 -9.20 12.01 8.60
N TRP A 364 -7.92 12.33 8.46
CA TRP A 364 -7.28 13.38 9.25
C TRP A 364 -6.14 14.05 8.47
N LEU A 365 -5.68 15.17 8.99
CA LEU A 365 -4.51 15.92 8.50
C LEU A 365 -3.42 15.77 9.56
N ASP A 366 -2.23 15.30 9.20
CA ASP A 366 -1.11 15.23 10.14
C ASP A 366 -0.38 16.57 10.28
N ASP A 367 0.55 16.64 11.23
CA ASP A 367 1.38 17.81 11.52
C ASP A 367 2.41 18.13 10.43
N GLN A 368 2.69 17.19 9.52
CA GLN A 368 3.60 17.34 8.40
C GLN A 368 2.89 17.72 7.08
N GLY A 369 1.56 17.94 7.13
CA GLY A 369 0.76 18.34 5.98
C GLY A 369 0.36 17.19 5.06
N TYR A 370 0.23 15.97 5.60
CA TYR A 370 -0.37 14.84 4.90
C TYR A 370 -1.85 14.78 5.18
N LEU A 371 -2.66 14.80 4.13
CA LEU A 371 -4.03 14.37 4.18
C LEU A 371 -4.05 12.84 4.12
N LEU A 372 -4.53 12.22 5.20
CA LEU A 372 -4.52 10.78 5.40
C LEU A 372 -5.95 10.27 5.50
N ILE A 373 -6.24 9.16 4.81
CA ILE A 373 -7.52 8.47 4.86
C ILE A 373 -7.24 6.99 5.09
N LEU A 374 -7.72 6.45 6.20
CA LEU A 374 -7.59 5.05 6.54
C LEU A 374 -8.96 4.35 6.39
N GLU A 375 -9.02 3.36 5.51
CA GLU A 375 -10.24 2.67 5.10
C GLU A 375 -10.13 1.18 5.46
N GLY A 376 -11.20 0.57 5.95
CA GLY A 376 -11.21 -0.86 6.29
C GLY A 376 -12.57 -1.39 6.69
N ASP A 377 -12.73 -2.72 6.70
CA ASP A 377 -13.89 -3.40 7.32
C ASP A 377 -13.58 -3.75 8.79
N VAL A 378 -13.25 -2.71 9.56
CA VAL A 378 -12.94 -2.81 10.99
C VAL A 378 -13.72 -1.75 11.76
N SER A 379 -13.79 -1.85 13.09
CA SER A 379 -14.50 -0.86 13.90
C SER A 379 -13.85 0.52 13.77
N GLY A 380 -14.65 1.59 13.91
CA GLY A 380 -14.13 2.97 13.86
C GLY A 380 -13.07 3.24 14.94
N ASP A 381 -13.20 2.61 16.12
CA ASP A 381 -12.20 2.70 17.19
C ASP A 381 -10.88 2.03 16.79
N SER A 382 -10.95 0.91 16.04
CA SER A 382 -9.75 0.25 15.51
C SER A 382 -9.04 1.12 14.47
N LEU A 383 -9.79 1.77 13.57
CA LEU A 383 -9.21 2.72 12.61
C LEU A 383 -8.54 3.89 13.32
N ARG A 384 -9.17 4.45 14.36
CA ARG A 384 -8.58 5.55 15.14
C ARG A 384 -7.30 5.10 15.85
N ALA A 385 -7.32 3.93 16.48
CA ALA A 385 -6.14 3.37 17.14
C ALA A 385 -4.99 3.10 16.16
N LEU A 386 -5.29 2.68 14.92
CA LEU A 386 -4.28 2.52 13.86
C LEU A 386 -3.73 3.87 13.41
N ALA A 387 -4.57 4.89 13.25
CA ALA A 387 -4.15 6.23 12.88
C ALA A 387 -3.18 6.85 13.90
N GLU A 388 -3.35 6.57 15.20
CA GLU A 388 -2.43 7.00 16.26
C GLU A 388 -1.06 6.28 16.23
N ARG A 389 -0.95 5.13 15.55
CA ARG A 389 0.29 4.33 15.43
C ARG A 389 1.06 4.59 14.14
N LEU A 390 0.49 5.41 13.26
CA LEU A 390 1.07 5.76 11.97
C LEU A 390 2.39 6.51 12.19
N ARG A 391 3.44 6.12 11.46
CA ARG A 391 4.78 6.73 11.54
C ARG A 391 5.15 7.41 10.25
#